data_AF-A0A2N6SFH8-F1
#
_entry.id   AF-A0A2N6SFH8-F1
#
_cell.length_a   1.000
_cell.length_b   1.000
_cell.length_c   1.000
_cell.angle_alpha   90.00
_cell.angle_beta   90.00
_cell.angle_gamma   90.00
#
_symmetry.space_group_name_H-M   'P 1'
#
loop_
_entity.id
_entity.type
_entity.pdbx_description
1 polymer ?
#
loop_
_entity_poly.entity_id
_entity_poly.type
_entity_poly.pdbx_seq_one_letter_code
_entity_poly.pdbx_strand_id
1 'polypeptide(L)'
;MNLKEVVGKEAVKYVEDGMIVGLGTGSTVFYFVHALADRVKEGLNIQMVSTSIQTVELAKSLGLNIKELEEIDHIDLAVDGVDEIDKNFNAIKGGGAALFREKIVADIAKEVIWIYDESKDVEKLGKFNLPVEILPFGYSHTVRKLTEAGLNPVIRKKDGEILITDNHNYIADLHLGYGFDIEEVKEKLANIVGVVEHGLFLNMCKLCIKGTPGGAVIINNPNK
;
A
#
# COMPACT_ATOMS: atom_id res chain seq x y z
N MET A 1 4.13 15.68 -18.60
CA MET A 1 4.02 14.21 -18.47
C MET A 1 3.58 13.91 -17.05
N ASN A 2 2.56 13.09 -16.87
CA ASN A 2 2.13 12.69 -15.52
C ASN A 2 2.92 11.44 -15.10
N LEU A 3 3.81 11.57 -14.11
CA LEU A 3 4.70 10.48 -13.70
C LEU A 3 3.93 9.27 -13.17
N LYS A 4 2.80 9.50 -12.50
CA LYS A 4 1.93 8.45 -11.97
C LYS A 4 1.26 7.65 -13.08
N GLU A 5 0.86 8.34 -14.15
CA GLU A 5 0.29 7.69 -15.33
C GLU A 5 1.33 6.83 -16.06
N VAL A 6 2.56 7.33 -16.18
CA VAL A 6 3.66 6.60 -16.84
C VAL A 6 3.95 5.28 -16.13
N VAL A 7 4.06 5.28 -14.80
CA VAL A 7 4.33 4.04 -14.06
C VAL A 7 3.13 3.09 -14.05
N GLY A 8 1.91 3.62 -14.00
CA GLY A 8 0.70 2.81 -14.10
C GLY A 8 0.62 2.06 -15.42
N LYS A 9 0.90 2.74 -16.54
CA LYS A 9 0.96 2.12 -17.88
C LYS A 9 2.10 1.12 -18.02
N GLU A 10 3.25 1.37 -17.39
CA GLU A 10 4.37 0.45 -17.42
C GLU A 10 4.06 -0.83 -16.63
N ALA A 11 3.44 -0.72 -15.47
CA ALA A 11 3.11 -1.85 -14.61
C ALA A 11 2.10 -2.82 -15.24
N VAL A 12 1.17 -2.32 -16.05
CA VAL A 12 0.20 -3.15 -16.77
C VAL A 12 0.85 -4.15 -17.72
N LYS A 13 2.09 -3.90 -18.18
CA LYS A 13 2.82 -4.83 -19.05
C LYS A 13 3.22 -6.14 -18.35
N TYR A 14 3.21 -6.16 -17.02
CA TYR A 14 3.49 -7.35 -16.21
C TYR A 14 2.24 -8.19 -15.96
N VAL A 15 1.07 -7.75 -16.40
CA VAL A 15 -0.17 -8.51 -16.28
C VAL A 15 -0.36 -9.38 -17.51
N GLU A 16 -0.41 -10.69 -17.28
CA GLU A 16 -0.59 -11.73 -18.30
C GLU A 16 -1.97 -12.37 -18.22
N ASP A 17 -2.37 -13.03 -19.30
CA ASP A 17 -3.65 -13.74 -19.37
C ASP A 17 -3.70 -14.88 -18.35
N GLY A 18 -4.87 -15.05 -17.72
CA GLY A 18 -5.11 -16.06 -16.69
C GLY A 18 -4.64 -15.68 -15.29
N MET A 19 -3.94 -14.56 -15.10
CA MET A 19 -3.48 -14.13 -13.77
C MET A 19 -4.63 -13.72 -12.84
N ILE A 20 -4.39 -13.90 -11.54
CA ILE A 20 -5.13 -13.26 -10.45
C ILE A 20 -4.33 -12.04 -9.98
N VAL A 21 -4.91 -10.84 -10.14
CA VAL A 21 -4.22 -9.56 -9.92
C VAL A 21 -4.76 -8.83 -8.69
N GLY A 22 -3.87 -8.50 -7.75
CA GLY A 22 -4.16 -7.64 -6.61
C GLY A 22 -4.06 -6.16 -7.00
N LEU A 23 -5.16 -5.42 -6.87
CA LEU A 23 -5.23 -4.00 -7.15
C LEU A 23 -5.01 -3.18 -5.87
N GLY A 24 -3.91 -2.43 -5.86
CA GLY A 24 -3.55 -1.49 -4.80
C GLY A 24 -4.51 -0.31 -4.60
N THR A 25 -4.08 0.70 -3.85
CA THR A 25 -4.89 1.88 -3.55
C THR A 25 -4.12 3.19 -3.79
N GLY A 26 -4.87 4.23 -4.16
CA GLY A 26 -4.37 5.60 -4.22
C GLY A 26 -4.11 6.13 -5.62
N SER A 27 -3.66 7.40 -5.66
CA SER A 27 -3.62 8.20 -6.90
C SER A 27 -2.67 7.67 -7.99
N THR A 28 -1.67 6.87 -7.66
CA THR A 28 -0.80 6.23 -8.66
C THR A 28 -1.47 4.97 -9.22
N VAL A 29 -2.06 4.16 -8.34
CA VAL A 29 -2.79 2.95 -8.72
C VAL A 29 -4.02 3.26 -9.57
N PHE A 30 -4.65 4.42 -9.38
CA PHE A 30 -5.70 4.93 -10.26
C PHE A 30 -5.35 4.77 -11.75
N TYR A 31 -4.14 5.18 -12.15
CA TYR A 31 -3.72 5.08 -13.54
C TYR A 31 -3.42 3.65 -14.00
N PHE A 32 -2.92 2.81 -13.09
CA PHE A 32 -2.74 1.38 -13.35
C PHE A 32 -4.09 0.71 -13.63
N VAL A 33 -5.11 0.96 -12.80
CA VAL A 33 -6.46 0.38 -12.98
C VAL A 33 -7.10 0.85 -14.29
N HIS A 34 -6.92 2.11 -14.68
CA HIS A 34 -7.36 2.61 -15.97
C HIS A 34 -6.68 1.89 -17.15
N ALA A 35 -5.35 1.76 -17.12
CA ALA A 35 -4.61 1.08 -18.17
C ALA A 35 -4.95 -0.43 -18.22
N LEU A 36 -5.21 -1.05 -17.06
CA LEU A 36 -5.65 -2.44 -16.97
C LEU A 36 -7.03 -2.62 -17.60
N ALA A 37 -7.94 -1.66 -17.38
CA ALA A 37 -9.27 -1.69 -17.98
C ALA A 37 -9.24 -1.66 -19.50
N ASP A 38 -8.32 -0.89 -20.08
CA ASP A 38 -8.15 -0.87 -21.54
C ASP A 38 -7.64 -2.22 -22.07
N ARG A 39 -6.72 -2.89 -21.37
CA ARG A 39 -6.25 -4.24 -21.73
C ARG A 39 -7.35 -5.29 -21.66
N VAL A 40 -8.20 -5.22 -20.63
CA VAL A 40 -9.34 -6.14 -20.50
C VAL A 40 -10.33 -5.94 -21.65
N LYS A 41 -10.58 -4.70 -22.07
CA LYS A 41 -11.39 -4.42 -23.29
C LYS A 41 -10.74 -4.95 -24.57
N GLU A 42 -9.41 -4.99 -24.63
CA GLU A 42 -8.64 -5.58 -25.73
C GLU A 42 -8.61 -7.13 -25.71
N GLY A 43 -9.17 -7.76 -24.67
CA GLY A 43 -9.33 -9.21 -24.58
C GLY A 43 -8.45 -9.90 -23.53
N LEU A 44 -7.73 -9.14 -22.69
CA LEU A 44 -7.02 -9.71 -21.53
C LEU A 44 -8.03 -10.32 -20.54
N ASN A 45 -7.90 -11.61 -20.25
CA ASN A 45 -8.75 -12.34 -19.33
C ASN A 45 -8.03 -12.61 -18.01
N ILE A 46 -8.45 -11.94 -16.94
CA ILE A 46 -7.84 -12.03 -15.60
C ILE A 46 -8.90 -12.04 -14.52
N GLN A 47 -8.51 -12.49 -13.33
CA GLN A 47 -9.28 -12.25 -12.11
C GLN A 47 -8.62 -11.12 -11.32
N MET A 48 -9.41 -10.39 -10.55
CA MET A 48 -8.93 -9.22 -9.81
C MET A 48 -9.50 -9.21 -8.41
N VAL A 49 -8.66 -8.86 -7.44
CA VAL A 49 -9.04 -8.54 -6.06
C VAL A 49 -8.53 -7.16 -5.70
N SER A 50 -9.04 -6.55 -4.65
CA SER A 50 -8.73 -5.16 -4.33
C SER A 50 -8.40 -4.93 -2.87
N THR A 51 -7.52 -3.96 -2.63
CA THR A 51 -7.05 -3.54 -1.31
C THR A 51 -7.94 -2.47 -0.65
N SER A 52 -8.94 -1.92 -1.35
CA SER A 52 -9.85 -0.93 -0.77
C SER A 52 -11.20 -0.88 -1.46
N ILE A 53 -12.23 -0.40 -0.73
CA ILE A 53 -13.55 -0.11 -1.30
C ILE A 53 -13.44 0.93 -2.42
N GLN A 54 -12.59 1.93 -2.26
CA GLN A 54 -12.34 2.95 -3.29
C GLN A 54 -11.86 2.33 -4.62
N THR A 55 -10.91 1.41 -4.57
CA THR A 55 -10.41 0.75 -5.78
C THR A 55 -11.46 -0.20 -6.37
N VAL A 56 -12.27 -0.88 -5.55
CA VAL A 56 -13.42 -1.68 -6.02
C VAL A 56 -14.40 -0.81 -6.81
N GLU A 57 -14.77 0.34 -6.28
CA GLU A 57 -15.71 1.28 -6.93
C GLU A 57 -15.15 1.80 -8.26
N LEU A 58 -13.87 2.20 -8.27
CA LEU A 58 -13.18 2.62 -9.49
C LEU A 58 -13.20 1.51 -10.55
N ALA A 59 -12.78 0.30 -10.19
CA ALA A 59 -12.71 -0.82 -11.12
C ALA A 59 -14.09 -1.16 -11.70
N LYS A 60 -15.13 -1.22 -10.85
CA LYS A 60 -16.51 -1.43 -11.28
C LYS A 60 -17.00 -0.34 -12.24
N SER A 61 -16.65 0.93 -11.99
CA SER A 61 -17.00 2.04 -12.90
C SER A 61 -16.38 1.92 -14.30
N LEU A 62 -15.28 1.18 -14.41
CA LEU A 62 -14.57 0.91 -15.67
C LEU A 62 -15.00 -0.39 -16.35
N GLY A 63 -15.99 -1.09 -15.79
CA GLY A 63 -16.49 -2.37 -16.31
C GLY A 63 -15.66 -3.59 -15.89
N LEU A 64 -14.80 -3.46 -14.87
CA LEU A 64 -14.01 -4.56 -14.34
C LEU A 64 -14.79 -5.33 -13.27
N ASN A 65 -14.62 -6.66 -13.29
CA ASN A 65 -15.20 -7.54 -12.29
C ASN A 65 -14.19 -7.83 -11.17
N ILE A 66 -14.48 -7.39 -9.96
CA ILE A 66 -13.65 -7.62 -8.78
C ILE A 66 -14.25 -8.75 -7.96
N LYS A 67 -13.44 -9.75 -7.62
CA LYS A 67 -13.79 -10.84 -6.71
C LYS A 67 -13.52 -10.44 -5.27
N GLU A 68 -14.24 -11.09 -4.36
CA GLU A 68 -13.87 -11.08 -2.94
C GLU A 68 -12.58 -11.88 -2.73
N LEU A 69 -11.79 -11.48 -1.74
CA LEU A 69 -10.51 -12.13 -1.46
C LEU A 69 -10.70 -13.59 -1.03
N GLU A 70 -11.80 -13.90 -0.36
CA GLU A 70 -12.16 -15.25 0.10
C GLU A 70 -12.50 -16.22 -1.04
N GLU A 71 -12.67 -15.72 -2.28
CA GLU A 71 -12.96 -16.54 -3.45
C GLU A 71 -11.70 -17.05 -4.17
N ILE A 72 -10.52 -16.63 -3.74
CA ILE A 72 -9.23 -16.96 -4.36
C ILE A 72 -8.28 -17.64 -3.37
N ASP A 73 -7.43 -18.52 -3.85
CA ASP A 73 -6.44 -19.27 -3.07
C ASP A 73 -5.03 -18.69 -3.18
N HIS A 74 -4.77 -17.88 -4.22
CA HIS A 74 -3.51 -17.19 -4.43
C HIS A 74 -3.69 -15.92 -5.27
N ILE A 75 -2.68 -15.04 -5.24
CA ILE A 75 -2.56 -13.88 -6.12
C ILE A 75 -1.25 -14.04 -6.91
N ASP A 76 -1.28 -13.89 -8.22
CA ASP A 76 -0.07 -14.00 -9.04
C ASP A 76 0.76 -12.73 -8.94
N LEU A 77 0.09 -11.58 -9.10
CA LEU A 77 0.73 -10.27 -9.10
C LEU A 77 -0.11 -9.27 -8.31
N ALA A 78 0.48 -8.60 -7.33
CA ALA A 78 -0.11 -7.39 -6.75
C ALA A 78 0.65 -6.13 -7.18
N VAL A 79 -0.07 -5.10 -7.57
CA VAL A 79 0.50 -3.81 -7.99
C VAL A 79 -0.05 -2.70 -7.12
N ASP A 80 0.83 -1.97 -6.45
CA ASP A 80 0.43 -0.94 -5.48
C ASP A 80 1.42 0.22 -5.39
N GLY A 81 0.99 1.34 -4.79
CA GLY A 81 1.82 2.51 -4.53
C GLY A 81 2.50 2.49 -3.15
N VAL A 82 3.39 3.45 -2.95
CA VAL A 82 4.06 3.73 -1.67
C VAL A 82 4.01 5.20 -1.28
N ASP A 83 4.10 5.45 0.03
CA ASP A 83 4.30 6.78 0.58
C ASP A 83 5.79 7.13 0.71
N GLU A 84 6.63 6.14 1.05
CA GLU A 84 8.10 6.20 1.02
C GLU A 84 8.68 4.82 0.69
N ILE A 85 9.87 4.80 0.10
CA ILE A 85 10.66 3.58 -0.08
C ILE A 85 12.16 3.86 0.07
N ASP A 86 12.86 2.97 0.77
CA ASP A 86 14.32 3.04 0.94
C ASP A 86 15.08 2.13 -0.04
N LYS A 87 16.41 2.26 -0.05
CA LYS A 87 17.31 1.46 -0.89
C LYS A 87 17.31 -0.04 -0.59
N ASN A 88 16.76 -0.46 0.56
CA ASN A 88 16.63 -1.85 0.97
C ASN A 88 15.24 -2.40 0.61
N PHE A 89 14.44 -1.65 -0.15
CA PHE A 89 13.07 -2.00 -0.54
C PHE A 89 12.13 -2.14 0.67
N ASN A 90 12.44 -1.45 1.77
CA ASN A 90 11.47 -1.21 2.83
C ASN A 90 10.62 -0.01 2.45
N ALA A 91 9.31 -0.13 2.64
CA ALA A 91 8.37 0.94 2.32
C ALA A 91 7.52 1.34 3.52
N ILE A 92 7.15 2.61 3.56
CA ILE A 92 5.96 3.06 4.30
C ILE A 92 4.79 3.13 3.33
N LYS A 93 3.69 2.50 3.73
CA LYS A 93 2.38 2.55 3.07
C LYS A 93 1.29 2.92 4.09
N GLY A 94 0.08 3.14 3.60
CA GLY A 94 -1.08 3.45 4.43
C GLY A 94 -1.46 4.91 4.49
N GLY A 95 -0.84 5.81 3.72
CA GLY A 95 -1.28 7.20 3.57
C GLY A 95 -2.73 7.31 3.11
N GLY A 96 -3.19 6.36 2.28
CA GLY A 96 -4.59 6.22 1.85
C GLY A 96 -5.51 5.49 2.83
N ALA A 97 -5.03 5.12 4.01
CA ALA A 97 -5.77 4.39 5.05
C ALA A 97 -6.24 2.96 4.70
N ALA A 98 -5.58 2.30 3.75
CA ALA A 98 -5.87 0.93 3.31
C ALA A 98 -4.81 -0.12 3.75
N LEU A 99 -3.84 0.26 4.60
CA LEU A 99 -2.62 -0.51 4.87
C LEU A 99 -2.84 -1.97 5.25
N PHE A 100 -3.89 -2.28 6.01
CA PHE A 100 -4.16 -3.64 6.47
C PHE A 100 -4.49 -4.56 5.28
N ARG A 101 -5.43 -4.12 4.43
CA ARG A 101 -5.84 -4.87 3.23
C ARG A 101 -4.75 -4.90 2.18
N GLU A 102 -4.02 -3.79 2.02
CA GLU A 102 -2.81 -3.72 1.18
C GLU A 102 -1.79 -4.79 1.59
N LYS A 103 -1.56 -4.97 2.89
CA LYS A 103 -0.60 -5.95 3.39
C LYS A 103 -1.04 -7.38 3.19
N ILE A 104 -2.32 -7.67 3.45
CA ILE A 104 -2.88 -9.01 3.18
C ILE A 104 -2.70 -9.38 1.70
N VAL A 105 -3.08 -8.50 0.78
CA VAL A 105 -2.95 -8.76 -0.66
C VAL A 105 -1.50 -8.93 -1.07
N ALA A 106 -0.59 -8.10 -0.53
CA ALA A 106 0.84 -8.22 -0.81
C ALA A 106 1.48 -9.48 -0.21
N ASP A 107 0.98 -9.98 0.92
CA ASP A 107 1.48 -11.20 1.59
C ASP A 107 1.05 -12.48 0.85
N ILE A 108 -0.18 -12.50 0.31
CA ILE A 108 -0.72 -13.63 -0.46
C ILE A 108 -0.12 -13.70 -1.88
N ALA A 109 0.35 -12.58 -2.41
CA ALA A 109 0.82 -12.48 -3.78
C ALA A 109 2.20 -13.12 -4.01
N LYS A 110 2.32 -13.88 -5.11
CA LYS A 110 3.59 -14.50 -5.54
C LYS A 110 4.61 -13.42 -5.91
N GLU A 111 4.18 -12.44 -6.68
CA GLU A 111 4.99 -11.28 -7.03
C GLU A 111 4.25 -10.00 -6.67
N VAL A 112 5.03 -9.00 -6.27
CA VAL A 112 4.45 -7.70 -5.94
C VAL A 112 5.32 -6.59 -6.57
N ILE A 113 4.67 -5.58 -7.16
CA ILE A 113 5.27 -4.45 -7.87
C ILE A 113 4.84 -3.11 -7.26
N TRP A 114 5.84 -2.27 -6.95
CA TRP A 114 5.63 -0.97 -6.30
C TRP A 114 5.72 0.09 -7.39
N ILE A 115 4.69 0.89 -7.55
CA ILE A 115 4.64 1.97 -8.54
C ILE A 115 4.61 3.34 -7.86
N TYR A 116 5.54 4.21 -8.23
CA TYR A 116 5.65 5.52 -7.57
C TYR A 116 6.40 6.53 -8.43
N ASP A 117 6.24 7.81 -8.11
CA ASP A 117 7.05 8.90 -8.68
C ASP A 117 8.32 9.13 -7.85
N GLU A 118 9.39 9.66 -8.47
CA GLU A 118 10.71 9.80 -7.85
C GLU A 118 10.76 10.53 -6.49
N SER A 119 9.72 11.29 -6.12
CA SER A 119 9.64 11.93 -4.79
C SER A 119 9.52 10.96 -3.61
N LYS A 120 9.19 9.68 -3.87
CA LYS A 120 9.00 8.66 -2.82
C LYS A 120 10.30 7.98 -2.38
N ASP A 121 11.38 8.13 -3.16
CA ASP A 121 12.69 7.57 -2.80
C ASP A 121 13.29 8.34 -1.61
N VAL A 122 13.70 7.60 -0.58
CA VAL A 122 14.40 8.14 0.58
C VAL A 122 15.63 7.29 0.91
N GLU A 123 16.63 7.87 1.56
CA GLU A 123 17.80 7.08 1.99
C GLU A 123 17.45 6.19 3.19
N LYS A 124 16.59 6.69 4.08
CA LYS A 124 16.01 5.99 5.22
C LYS A 124 14.54 6.40 5.36
N LEU A 125 13.72 5.52 5.92
CA LEU A 125 12.30 5.83 6.16
C LEU A 125 12.12 6.89 7.26
N GLY A 126 10.98 7.58 7.23
CA GLY A 126 10.51 8.46 8.32
C GLY A 126 10.41 9.94 8.00
N LYS A 127 10.44 10.38 6.72
CA LYS A 127 9.93 11.74 6.41
C LYS A 127 8.40 11.72 6.38
N PHE A 128 7.81 10.59 5.97
CA PHE A 128 6.39 10.30 6.11
C PHE A 128 6.10 9.66 7.48
N ASN A 129 5.02 10.07 8.13
CA ASN A 129 4.63 9.51 9.42
C ASN A 129 4.13 8.08 9.23
N LEU A 130 4.57 7.15 10.07
CA LEU A 130 4.21 5.74 9.95
C LEU A 130 2.74 5.53 10.37
N PRO A 131 1.83 5.12 9.47
CA PRO A 131 0.44 4.86 9.83
C PRO A 131 0.33 3.53 10.60
N VAL A 132 -0.45 3.49 11.66
CA VAL A 132 -0.76 2.27 12.43
C VAL A 132 -2.27 2.14 12.58
N GLU A 133 -2.83 1.03 12.11
CA GLU A 133 -4.24 0.72 12.27
C GLU A 133 -4.49 0.16 13.68
N ILE A 134 -5.46 0.75 14.39
CA ILE A 134 -5.77 0.42 15.78
C ILE A 134 -7.27 0.19 15.97
N LEU A 135 -7.63 -0.70 16.89
CA LEU A 135 -9.03 -0.99 17.22
C LEU A 135 -9.72 0.25 17.83
N PRO A 136 -11.01 0.51 17.50
CA PRO A 136 -11.78 1.58 18.12
C PRO A 136 -12.03 1.36 19.61
N PHE A 137 -12.26 0.10 20.00
CA PHE A 137 -12.49 -0.24 21.41
C PHE A 137 -11.23 0.01 22.22
N GLY A 138 -11.31 0.96 23.16
CA GLY A 138 -10.17 1.33 24.00
C GLY A 138 -9.07 2.10 23.27
N TYR A 139 -9.32 2.68 22.09
CA TYR A 139 -8.27 3.36 21.31
C TYR A 139 -7.49 4.42 22.10
N SER A 140 -8.13 5.12 23.04
CA SER A 140 -7.48 6.11 23.90
C SER A 140 -6.43 5.48 24.84
N HIS A 141 -6.62 4.23 25.24
CA HIS A 141 -5.61 3.44 25.96
C HIS A 141 -4.45 3.05 25.02
N THR A 142 -4.76 2.56 23.81
CA THR A 142 -3.76 2.20 22.79
C THR A 142 -2.88 3.40 22.44
N VAL A 143 -3.47 4.58 22.22
CA VAL A 143 -2.74 5.83 21.96
C VAL A 143 -1.82 6.17 23.12
N ARG A 144 -2.29 6.05 24.37
CA ARG A 144 -1.45 6.28 25.56
C ARG A 144 -0.25 5.33 25.59
N LYS A 145 -0.46 4.04 25.28
CA LYS A 145 0.64 3.06 25.21
C LYS A 145 1.65 3.38 24.12
N LEU A 146 1.19 3.80 22.94
CA LEU A 146 2.06 4.30 21.87
C LEU A 146 2.87 5.54 22.33
N THR A 147 2.24 6.48 23.04
CA THR A 147 2.94 7.64 23.63
C THR A 147 3.97 7.21 24.69
N GLU A 148 3.61 6.33 25.62
CA GLU A 148 4.50 5.78 26.65
C GLU A 148 5.72 5.06 26.04
N ALA A 149 5.54 4.42 24.88
CA ALA A 149 6.61 3.76 24.12
C ALA A 149 7.51 4.74 23.31
N GLY A 150 7.22 6.05 23.37
CA GLY A 150 7.97 7.09 22.66
C GLY A 150 7.67 7.19 21.16
N LEU A 151 6.53 6.66 20.71
CA LEU A 151 6.19 6.57 19.27
C LEU A 151 5.43 7.79 18.72
N ASN A 152 5.16 8.80 19.55
CA ASN A 152 4.54 10.08 19.16
C ASN A 152 3.29 9.96 18.25
N PRO A 153 2.23 9.28 18.71
CA PRO A 153 1.04 9.04 17.89
C PRO A 153 0.15 10.28 17.72
N VAL A 154 -0.43 10.44 16.52
CA VAL A 154 -1.48 11.40 16.21
C VAL A 154 -2.65 10.67 15.55
N ILE A 155 -3.86 10.77 16.12
CA ILE A 155 -5.03 10.16 15.50
C ILE A 155 -5.35 10.85 14.18
N ARG A 156 -5.42 10.06 13.12
CA ARG A 156 -5.73 10.53 11.78
C ARG A 156 -7.16 11.04 11.71
N LYS A 157 -7.33 12.23 11.13
CA LYS A 157 -8.61 12.86 10.93
C LYS A 157 -8.85 13.20 9.47
N LYS A 158 -10.11 13.20 9.06
CA LYS A 158 -10.59 13.69 7.76
C LYS A 158 -11.80 14.59 8.02
N ASP A 159 -11.77 15.79 7.46
CA ASP A 159 -12.83 16.79 7.63
C ASP A 159 -13.20 17.10 9.10
N GLY A 160 -12.19 17.04 9.99
CA GLY A 160 -12.32 17.30 11.43
C GLY A 160 -12.69 16.08 12.29
N GLU A 161 -13.16 15.00 11.67
CA GLU A 161 -13.59 13.77 12.32
C GLU A 161 -12.49 12.70 12.29
N ILE A 162 -12.53 11.75 13.22
CA ILE A 162 -11.61 10.60 13.22
C ILE A 162 -11.84 9.80 11.93
N LEU A 163 -10.77 9.52 11.19
CA LEU A 163 -10.86 8.69 9.99
C LEU A 163 -11.16 7.24 10.39
N ILE A 164 -12.12 6.63 9.70
CA ILE A 164 -12.49 5.22 9.83
C ILE A 164 -11.99 4.47 8.60
N THR A 165 -11.24 3.38 8.80
CA THR A 165 -10.75 2.52 7.70
C THR A 165 -11.86 1.64 7.13
N ASP A 166 -11.62 1.01 5.98
CA ASP A 166 -12.55 0.01 5.41
C ASP A 166 -12.81 -1.18 6.34
N ASN A 167 -11.94 -1.41 7.34
CA ASN A 167 -12.10 -2.43 8.37
C ASN A 167 -12.77 -1.90 9.64
N HIS A 168 -13.30 -0.67 9.60
CA HIS A 168 -13.94 0.02 10.73
C HIS A 168 -13.00 0.31 11.90
N ASN A 169 -11.70 0.41 11.65
CA ASN A 169 -10.68 0.76 12.63
C ASN A 169 -10.28 2.24 12.52
N TYR A 170 -9.41 2.69 13.42
CA TYR A 170 -8.78 4.02 13.36
C TYR A 170 -7.32 3.93 12.91
N ILE A 171 -6.74 5.06 12.54
CA ILE A 171 -5.30 5.18 12.28
C ILE A 171 -4.65 6.13 13.28
N ALA A 172 -3.55 5.69 13.87
CA ALA A 172 -2.59 6.53 14.59
C ALA A 172 -1.34 6.71 13.72
N ASP A 173 -1.06 7.95 13.33
CA ASP A 173 0.15 8.33 12.62
C ASP A 173 1.29 8.55 13.59
N LEU A 174 2.37 7.79 13.45
CA LEU A 174 3.52 7.88 14.33
C LEU A 174 4.56 8.85 13.78
N HIS A 175 4.85 9.89 14.56
CA HIS A 175 5.85 10.91 14.23
C HIS A 175 7.22 10.49 14.77
N LEU A 176 7.84 9.52 14.09
CA LEU A 176 9.08 8.86 14.54
C LEU A 176 10.34 9.64 14.18
N GLY A 177 10.26 10.50 13.17
CA GLY A 177 11.40 11.22 12.62
C GLY A 177 12.22 10.40 11.62
N TYR A 178 13.05 11.09 10.85
CA TYR A 178 13.83 10.49 9.77
C TYR A 178 14.91 9.53 10.29
N GLY A 179 14.91 8.29 9.78
CA GLY A 179 15.91 7.29 10.11
C GLY A 179 15.68 6.60 11.46
N PHE A 180 14.43 6.48 11.91
CA PHE A 180 14.07 5.67 13.08
C PHE A 180 14.52 4.21 12.93
N ASP A 181 14.68 3.52 14.06
CA ASP A 181 15.01 2.09 14.08
C ASP A 181 13.76 1.25 13.76
N ILE A 182 13.75 0.62 12.59
CA ILE A 182 12.62 -0.16 12.07
C ILE A 182 12.33 -1.36 12.98
N GLU A 183 13.36 -2.04 13.49
CA GLU A 183 13.17 -3.26 14.29
C GLU A 183 12.70 -2.91 15.70
N GLU A 184 13.26 -1.85 16.31
CA GLU A 184 12.78 -1.34 17.60
C GLU A 184 11.29 -0.94 17.52
N VAL A 185 10.90 -0.22 16.46
CA VAL A 185 9.51 0.21 16.27
C VAL A 185 8.58 -0.98 16.07
N LYS A 186 8.97 -1.97 15.26
CA LYS A 186 8.19 -3.21 15.08
C LYS A 186 8.00 -3.96 16.38
N GLU A 187 9.06 -4.16 17.15
CA GLU A 187 9.00 -4.87 18.42
C GLU A 187 8.06 -4.16 19.41
N LYS A 188 8.15 -2.83 19.50
CA LYS A 188 7.24 -2.04 20.33
C LYS A 188 5.79 -2.20 19.90
N LEU A 189 5.50 -2.09 18.59
CA LEU A 189 4.15 -2.19 18.05
C LEU A 189 3.54 -3.58 18.27
N ALA A 190 4.31 -4.64 18.06
CA ALA A 190 3.85 -6.03 18.25
C ALA A 190 3.40 -6.32 19.68
N ASN A 191 3.92 -5.58 20.67
CA ASN A 191 3.61 -5.76 22.08
C ASN A 191 2.46 -4.88 22.60
N ILE A 192 1.85 -4.04 21.76
CA ILE A 192 0.77 -3.14 22.18
C ILE A 192 -0.59 -3.73 21.78
N VAL A 193 -1.33 -4.22 22.78
CA VAL A 193 -2.72 -4.65 22.60
C VAL A 193 -3.56 -3.50 22.04
N GLY A 194 -4.28 -3.78 20.95
CA GLY A 194 -5.11 -2.80 20.24
C GLY A 194 -4.47 -2.28 18.95
N VAL A 195 -3.17 -2.51 18.73
CA VAL A 195 -2.56 -2.39 17.39
C VAL A 195 -3.01 -3.59 16.55
N VAL A 196 -3.52 -3.31 15.35
CA VAL A 196 -3.97 -4.32 14.39
C VAL A 196 -2.87 -4.59 13.38
N GLU A 197 -2.33 -3.54 12.75
CA GLU A 197 -1.26 -3.61 11.76
C GLU A 197 -0.59 -2.24 11.60
N HIS A 198 0.59 -2.19 10.99
CA HIS A 198 1.37 -0.98 10.75
C HIS A 198 1.81 -0.82 9.29
N GLY A 199 2.08 0.41 8.88
CA GLY A 199 2.44 0.77 7.51
C GLY A 199 3.83 0.36 7.05
N LEU A 200 4.62 -0.38 7.84
CA LEU A 200 5.91 -0.93 7.41
C LEU A 200 5.72 -2.16 6.51
N PHE A 201 6.13 -2.05 5.26
CA PHE A 201 6.15 -3.11 4.25
C PHE A 201 7.61 -3.41 3.92
N LEU A 202 8.18 -4.39 4.62
CA LEU A 202 9.63 -4.60 4.64
C LEU A 202 10.04 -5.62 3.58
N ASN A 203 10.85 -5.18 2.61
CA ASN A 203 11.44 -6.03 1.58
C ASN A 203 10.43 -6.99 0.93
N MET A 204 9.21 -6.51 0.62
CA MET A 204 8.13 -7.34 0.08
C MET A 204 8.14 -7.42 -1.44
N CYS A 205 8.69 -6.40 -2.12
CA CYS A 205 8.56 -6.28 -3.58
C CYS A 205 9.56 -7.10 -4.36
N LYS A 206 9.15 -7.61 -5.53
CA LYS A 206 10.07 -8.18 -6.53
C LYS A 206 10.81 -7.08 -7.29
N LEU A 207 10.09 -6.02 -7.64
CA LEU A 207 10.65 -4.85 -8.30
C LEU A 207 9.82 -3.60 -8.01
N CYS A 208 10.41 -2.46 -8.35
CA CYS A 208 9.78 -1.15 -8.34
C CYS A 208 9.76 -0.56 -9.75
N ILE A 209 8.73 0.22 -10.05
CA ILE A 209 8.64 1.03 -11.26
C ILE A 209 8.54 2.49 -10.83
N LYS A 210 9.63 3.23 -11.06
CA LYS A 210 9.78 4.62 -10.68
C LYS A 210 9.54 5.56 -11.85
N GLY A 211 8.66 6.54 -11.66
CA GLY A 211 8.37 7.59 -12.63
C GLY A 211 9.37 8.74 -12.49
N THR A 212 10.06 9.06 -13.57
CA THR A 212 11.02 10.18 -13.67
C THR A 212 10.64 11.10 -14.83
N PRO A 213 11.19 12.32 -14.93
CA PRO A 213 11.01 13.17 -16.11
C PRO A 213 11.42 12.50 -17.43
N GLY A 214 12.32 11.50 -17.38
CA GLY A 214 12.75 10.70 -18.53
C GLY A 214 11.88 9.47 -18.84
N GLY A 215 10.85 9.19 -18.04
CA GLY A 215 9.96 8.03 -18.19
C GLY A 215 10.01 7.07 -17.00
N ALA A 216 9.48 5.85 -17.20
CA ALA A 216 9.53 4.79 -16.20
C ALA A 216 10.93 4.17 -16.11
N VAL A 217 11.41 3.95 -14.90
CA VAL A 217 12.66 3.24 -14.58
C VAL A 217 12.31 2.01 -13.76
N ILE A 218 12.72 0.83 -14.23
CA ILE A 218 12.50 -0.45 -13.56
C ILE A 218 13.69 -0.72 -12.64
N ILE A 219 13.42 -1.02 -11.37
CA ILE A 219 14.42 -1.28 -10.34
C ILE A 219 14.12 -2.64 -9.71
N ASN A 220 14.95 -3.64 -9.98
CA ASN A 220 14.79 -4.98 -9.42
C ASN A 220 15.24 -5.03 -7.96
N ASN A 221 14.49 -5.73 -7.11
CA ASN A 221 14.91 -6.03 -5.76
C ASN A 221 15.85 -7.24 -5.77
N PRO A 222 17.15 -7.08 -5.43
CA PRO A 222 18.10 -8.19 -5.44
C PRO A 222 17.86 -9.23 -4.33
N ASN A 223 16.96 -8.95 -3.37
CA ASN A 223 16.69 -9.82 -2.24
C ASN A 223 15.48 -10.75 -2.44
N LYS A 224 14.89 -10.80 -3.65
CA LYS A 224 13.68 -11.56 -4.00
C LYS A 224 13.83 -12.28 -5.33
#